data_AF-A0A8J5QQK9-F1
#
_entry.id   AF-A0A8J5QQK9-F1
#
_cell.length_a   1.000
_cell.length_b   1.000
_cell.length_c   1.000
_cell.angle_alpha   90.00
_cell.angle_beta   90.00
_cell.angle_gamma   90.00
#
_symmetry.space_group_name_H-M   'P 1'
#
loop_
_entity.id
_entity.type
_entity.pdbx_description
1 polymer ?
#
loop_
_entity_poly.entity_id
_entity_poly.type
_entity_poly.pdbx_seq_one_letter_code
_entity_poly.pdbx_strand_id
1 'polypeptide(L)'
;MVSVRTLETRLKDLQKKIAKEPYKFATHENACKLVKLLPQNHSLRDKIYFLKGQYFVPTKSDADDFIKYVNTVGKLSDDGRKVFDQITNQYPTVKYWKEYLKAMRNSPYYSAYLERAWDACRYDYCCGNEIFDIMVEYKDKYYEEWPDILDLFDQRLRIPHVQIDETLNEFKYFVTKYKQSEYWPWADSRSRVHDETKEDQRLNERFEKAIKKNPSDVFVWLDYMEGIYERDKHMDGVYSIFTRAIVQDFPDEWALPLWKSLIRMARIANVTEEFKLDHLSSYVRTFPYYPAAYVEYLAEAEESDFDMIYSRVQSNGVLSKGKDPNLTVAEAIVVFRYGLTRSVFSEWFEETPALFKTIEEYVTESFTRPNDGKYRIPKLAIKIYDEFDEEDKAGEIIDRLTSTYSSRGDVWLWAIDYMKNKLPSEGIRTMYEEAIDSLEGCDPDNKLEELRYQWLQFEEFSELKAKNLKAKKHALWKCYQSEKKEERNLGLH
;
A
#
# COMPACT_ATOMS: atom_id res chain seq x y z
N MET A 1 39.05 -15.83 -17.39
CA MET A 1 38.83 -14.39 -17.10
C MET A 1 37.96 -13.81 -18.21
N VAL A 2 36.83 -13.20 -17.89
CA VAL A 2 35.99 -12.48 -18.88
C VAL A 2 36.65 -11.12 -19.15
N SER A 3 36.81 -10.73 -20.42
CA SER A 3 37.46 -9.44 -20.74
C SER A 3 36.60 -8.24 -20.32
N VAL A 4 37.22 -7.12 -19.93
CA VAL A 4 36.52 -5.86 -19.59
C VAL A 4 35.57 -5.43 -20.72
N ARG A 5 36.02 -5.52 -21.98
CA ARG A 5 35.20 -5.21 -23.16
C ARG A 5 33.95 -6.07 -23.24
N THR A 6 34.03 -7.36 -22.89
CA THR A 6 32.88 -8.27 -22.84
C THR A 6 31.88 -7.86 -21.75
N LEU A 7 32.38 -7.41 -20.59
CA LEU A 7 31.51 -6.92 -19.49
C LEU A 7 30.82 -5.62 -19.89
N GLU A 8 31.51 -4.68 -20.52
CA GLU A 8 30.93 -3.42 -21.01
C GLU A 8 29.85 -3.64 -22.07
N THR A 9 30.08 -4.55 -23.03
CA THR A 9 29.06 -4.90 -24.03
C THR A 9 27.82 -5.49 -23.36
N ARG A 10 27.99 -6.44 -22.43
CA ARG A 10 26.86 -7.03 -21.67
C ARG A 10 26.10 -5.98 -20.86
N LEU A 11 26.80 -5.00 -20.28
CA LEU A 11 26.17 -3.94 -19.51
C LEU A 11 25.34 -3.01 -20.43
N LYS A 12 25.85 -2.67 -21.61
CA LYS A 12 25.09 -1.92 -22.62
C LYS A 12 23.83 -2.68 -23.07
N ASP A 13 23.92 -3.99 -23.24
CA ASP A 13 22.75 -4.82 -23.58
C ASP A 13 21.72 -4.84 -22.45
N LEU A 14 22.17 -4.91 -21.19
CA LEU A 14 21.28 -4.80 -20.03
C LEU A 14 20.63 -3.41 -19.94
N GLN A 15 21.36 -2.32 -20.22
CA GLN A 15 20.79 -0.97 -20.25
C GLN A 15 19.71 -0.83 -21.33
N LYS A 16 19.92 -1.39 -22.53
CA LYS A 16 18.88 -1.44 -23.58
C LYS A 16 17.66 -2.24 -23.14
N LYS A 17 17.88 -3.35 -22.42
CA LYS A 17 16.78 -4.15 -21.86
C LYS A 17 16.03 -3.37 -20.78
N ILE A 18 16.72 -2.63 -19.90
CA ILE A 18 16.08 -1.77 -18.90
C ILE A 18 15.25 -0.67 -19.57
N ALA A 19 15.76 -0.04 -20.64
CA ALA A 19 15.00 0.97 -21.36
C ALA A 19 13.70 0.41 -22.00
N LYS A 20 13.69 -0.87 -22.37
CA LYS A 20 12.52 -1.55 -22.94
C LYS A 20 11.58 -2.14 -21.88
N GLU A 21 12.13 -2.69 -20.80
CA GLU A 21 11.43 -3.39 -19.73
C GLU A 21 11.88 -2.83 -18.36
N PRO A 22 11.54 -1.57 -18.04
CA PRO A 22 12.11 -0.86 -16.88
C PRO A 22 11.73 -1.50 -15.55
N TYR A 23 10.58 -2.15 -15.47
CA TYR A 23 10.05 -2.76 -14.26
C TYR A 23 10.49 -4.22 -14.06
N LYS A 24 11.51 -4.70 -14.77
CA LYS A 24 12.02 -6.07 -14.62
C LYS A 24 13.18 -6.11 -13.64
N PHE A 25 12.89 -6.42 -12.37
CA PHE A 25 13.86 -6.38 -11.26
C PHE A 25 15.17 -7.15 -11.55
N ALA A 26 15.06 -8.38 -12.07
CA ALA A 26 16.21 -9.22 -12.37
C ALA A 26 17.20 -8.58 -13.37
N THR A 27 16.73 -7.73 -14.29
CA THR A 27 17.60 -7.03 -15.24
C THR A 27 18.47 -5.99 -14.53
N HIS A 28 17.90 -5.25 -13.58
CA HIS A 28 18.61 -4.26 -12.76
C HIS A 28 19.61 -4.92 -11.81
N GLU A 29 19.21 -6.03 -11.18
CA GLU A 29 20.10 -6.85 -10.33
C GLU A 29 21.35 -7.29 -11.08
N ASN A 30 21.16 -7.82 -12.30
CA ASN A 30 22.26 -8.26 -13.14
C ASN A 30 23.17 -7.09 -13.56
N ALA A 31 22.60 -5.92 -13.84
CA ALA A 31 23.37 -4.72 -14.17
C ALA A 31 24.23 -4.26 -12.97
N CYS A 32 23.66 -4.24 -11.76
CA CYS A 32 24.37 -3.89 -10.53
C CYS A 32 25.49 -4.88 -10.21
N LYS A 33 25.24 -6.20 -10.37
CA LYS A 33 26.27 -7.23 -10.19
C LYS A 33 27.41 -7.10 -11.21
N LEU A 34 27.07 -6.81 -12.47
CA LEU A 34 28.05 -6.68 -13.54
C LEU A 34 28.92 -5.43 -13.39
N VAL A 35 28.35 -4.29 -13.02
CA VAL A 35 29.10 -3.04 -12.87
C VAL A 35 30.07 -3.09 -11.68
N LYS A 36 29.79 -3.90 -10.64
CA LYS A 36 30.73 -4.16 -9.53
C LYS A 36 32.05 -4.79 -10.01
N LEU A 37 32.04 -5.51 -11.13
CA LEU A 37 33.22 -6.14 -11.72
C LEU A 37 34.07 -5.19 -12.58
N LEU A 38 33.64 -3.91 -12.74
CA LEU A 38 34.31 -2.89 -13.53
C LEU A 38 34.99 -1.86 -12.60
N PRO A 39 36.22 -2.10 -12.13
CA PRO A 39 36.86 -1.31 -11.05
C PRO A 39 37.15 0.16 -11.40
N GLN A 40 37.13 0.56 -12.67
CA GLN A 40 37.59 1.87 -13.13
C GLN A 40 36.47 2.81 -13.61
N ASN A 41 35.19 2.41 -13.55
CA ASN A 41 34.10 3.22 -14.11
C ASN A 41 33.09 3.69 -13.05
N HIS A 42 33.58 4.56 -12.17
CA HIS A 42 32.84 5.11 -11.03
C HIS A 42 31.53 5.80 -11.44
N SER A 43 31.58 6.68 -12.45
CA SER A 43 30.38 7.37 -12.96
C SER A 43 29.35 6.39 -13.52
N LEU A 44 29.79 5.32 -14.20
CA LEU A 44 28.87 4.30 -14.71
C LEU A 44 28.23 3.50 -13.57
N ARG A 45 28.98 3.18 -12.51
CA ARG A 45 28.43 2.51 -11.33
C ARG A 45 27.34 3.37 -10.69
N ASP A 46 27.62 4.64 -10.44
CA ASP A 46 26.65 5.57 -9.84
C ASP A 46 25.37 5.66 -10.66
N LYS A 47 25.50 5.77 -12.00
CA LYS A 47 24.36 5.76 -12.94
C LYS A 47 23.51 4.50 -12.87
N ILE A 48 24.14 3.33 -12.77
CA ILE A 48 23.42 2.05 -12.72
C ILE A 48 22.66 1.90 -11.38
N TYR A 49 23.28 2.30 -10.26
CA TYR A 49 22.60 2.29 -8.97
C TYR A 49 21.44 3.30 -8.94
N PHE A 50 21.66 4.50 -9.46
CA PHE A 50 20.63 5.53 -9.55
C PHE A 50 19.43 5.04 -10.38
N LEU A 51 19.71 4.45 -11.54
CA LEU A 51 18.69 3.90 -12.43
C LEU A 51 17.90 2.77 -11.75
N LYS A 52 18.55 1.86 -11.03
CA LYS A 52 17.84 0.85 -10.23
C LYS A 52 16.94 1.51 -9.20
N GLY A 53 17.45 2.51 -8.49
CA GLY A 53 16.73 3.28 -7.47
C GLY A 53 15.56 4.11 -8.00
N GLN A 54 15.39 4.28 -9.32
CA GLN A 54 14.18 4.89 -9.89
C GLN A 54 13.01 3.91 -9.97
N TYR A 55 13.30 2.62 -10.14
CA TYR A 55 12.26 1.60 -10.36
C TYR A 55 12.03 0.70 -9.17
N PHE A 56 13.06 0.49 -8.34
CA PHE A 56 13.04 -0.38 -7.19
C PHE A 56 13.63 0.34 -5.99
N VAL A 57 13.26 -0.13 -4.81
CA VAL A 57 13.93 0.30 -3.60
C VAL A 57 15.32 -0.35 -3.56
N PRO A 58 16.42 0.41 -3.35
CA PRO A 58 17.73 -0.19 -3.09
C PRO A 58 17.61 -1.12 -1.87
N THR A 59 18.13 -2.34 -1.94
CA THR A 59 18.16 -3.20 -0.75
C THR A 59 19.19 -2.67 0.24
N LYS A 60 19.12 -3.11 1.51
CA LYS A 60 20.18 -2.84 2.50
C LYS A 60 21.58 -3.21 1.96
N SER A 61 21.69 -4.37 1.31
CA SER A 61 22.96 -4.80 0.71
C SER A 61 23.43 -3.85 -0.40
N ASP A 62 22.52 -3.28 -1.19
CA ASP A 62 22.89 -2.29 -2.21
C ASP A 62 23.39 -0.99 -1.56
N ALA A 63 22.70 -0.52 -0.52
CA ALA A 63 23.08 0.68 0.21
C ALA A 63 24.46 0.53 0.87
N ASP A 64 24.68 -0.58 1.56
CA ASP A 64 25.97 -0.90 2.21
C ASP A 64 27.11 -1.05 1.19
N ASP A 65 26.85 -1.73 0.07
CA ASP A 65 27.82 -1.89 -1.01
C ASP A 65 28.15 -0.57 -1.70
N PHE A 66 27.17 0.33 -1.84
CA PHE A 66 27.37 1.65 -2.41
C PHE A 66 28.20 2.54 -1.48
N ILE A 67 27.86 2.59 -0.20
CA ILE A 67 28.59 3.37 0.81
C ILE A 67 30.04 2.91 0.93
N LYS A 68 30.27 1.60 1.01
CA LYS A 68 31.63 1.03 1.03
C LYS A 68 32.44 1.48 -0.18
N TYR A 69 31.79 1.52 -1.34
CA TYR A 69 32.40 1.99 -2.58
C TYR A 69 32.72 3.48 -2.54
N VAL A 70 31.80 4.35 -2.12
CA VAL A 70 32.05 5.80 -2.00
C VAL A 70 33.22 6.06 -1.07
N ASN A 71 33.26 5.38 0.08
CA ASN A 71 34.36 5.48 1.05
C ASN A 71 35.71 5.03 0.49
N THR A 72 35.71 4.11 -0.50
CA THR A 72 36.93 3.67 -1.18
C THR A 72 37.41 4.68 -2.22
N VAL A 73 36.49 5.33 -2.95
CA VAL A 73 36.83 6.27 -4.03
C VAL A 73 37.12 7.67 -3.51
N GLY A 74 36.52 8.07 -2.38
CA GLY A 74 36.72 9.37 -1.74
C GLY A 74 36.18 10.56 -2.56
N LYS A 75 35.44 10.30 -3.64
CA LYS A 75 34.78 11.30 -4.49
C LYS A 75 33.40 10.83 -4.86
N LEU A 76 32.43 11.75 -4.81
CA LEU A 76 31.04 11.49 -5.15
C LEU A 76 30.70 12.24 -6.43
N SER A 77 30.20 11.52 -7.44
CA SER A 77 29.63 12.17 -8.64
C SER A 77 28.23 12.72 -8.35
N ASP A 78 27.67 13.54 -9.24
CA ASP A 78 26.32 14.05 -9.06
C ASP A 78 25.26 12.93 -9.08
N ASP A 79 25.45 11.90 -9.90
CA ASP A 79 24.59 10.72 -9.85
C ASP A 79 24.80 9.95 -8.53
N GLY A 80 26.03 9.93 -8.00
CA GLY A 80 26.32 9.36 -6.69
C GLY A 80 25.59 10.08 -5.54
N ARG A 81 25.45 11.41 -5.62
CA ARG A 81 24.63 12.19 -4.67
C ARG A 81 23.17 11.77 -4.74
N LYS A 82 22.62 11.60 -5.95
CA LYS A 82 21.24 11.14 -6.13
C LYS A 82 21.02 9.73 -5.59
N VAL A 83 22.02 8.85 -5.69
CA VAL A 83 21.96 7.52 -5.05
C VAL A 83 21.91 7.66 -3.53
N PHE A 84 22.70 8.55 -2.93
CA PHE A 84 22.57 8.84 -1.50
C PHE A 84 21.19 9.37 -1.14
N ASP A 85 20.65 10.34 -1.89
CA ASP A 85 19.29 10.85 -1.66
C ASP A 85 18.25 9.72 -1.74
N GLN A 86 18.37 8.80 -2.71
CA GLN A 86 17.50 7.62 -2.78
C GLN A 86 17.64 6.71 -1.55
N ILE A 87 18.87 6.45 -1.09
CA ILE A 87 19.14 5.63 0.09
C ILE A 87 18.59 6.30 1.35
N THR A 88 18.86 7.59 1.57
CA THR A 88 18.46 8.28 2.79
C THR A 88 16.98 8.64 2.83
N ASN A 89 16.32 8.80 1.68
CA ASN A 89 14.86 8.92 1.64
C ASN A 89 14.18 7.58 1.96
N GLN A 90 14.77 6.46 1.53
CA GLN A 90 14.21 5.14 1.81
C GLN A 90 14.51 4.64 3.23
N TYR A 91 15.74 4.87 3.68
CA TYR A 91 16.28 4.43 4.95
C TYR A 91 16.89 5.65 5.65
N PRO A 92 16.05 6.56 6.19
CA PRO A 92 16.48 7.76 6.91
C PRO A 92 17.07 7.42 8.30
N THR A 93 18.04 6.51 8.32
CA THR A 93 18.72 6.06 9.52
C THR A 93 20.00 6.86 9.71
N VAL A 94 20.40 7.03 10.98
CA VAL A 94 21.63 7.72 11.36
C VAL A 94 22.85 7.13 10.66
N LYS A 95 22.91 5.80 10.51
CA LYS A 95 23.99 5.10 9.80
C LYS A 95 24.22 5.68 8.40
N TYR A 96 23.17 5.81 7.59
CA TYR A 96 23.30 6.25 6.20
C TYR A 96 23.46 7.77 6.09
N TRP A 97 22.75 8.54 6.92
CA TRP A 97 22.92 9.99 6.96
C TRP A 97 24.33 10.41 7.37
N LYS A 98 24.95 9.76 8.35
CA LYS A 98 26.34 10.05 8.73
C LYS A 98 27.32 9.87 7.58
N GLU A 99 27.17 8.80 6.80
CA GLU A 99 28.03 8.56 5.65
C GLU A 99 27.76 9.58 4.53
N TYR A 100 26.50 10.00 4.34
CA TYR A 100 26.19 11.05 3.39
C TYR A 100 26.77 12.41 3.81
N LEU A 101 26.61 12.79 5.09
CA LEU A 101 27.19 14.01 5.65
C LEU A 101 28.72 14.03 5.52
N LYS A 102 29.40 12.91 5.80
CA LYS A 102 30.85 12.80 5.57
C LYS A 102 31.23 13.08 4.12
N ALA A 103 30.49 12.52 3.16
CA ALA A 103 30.72 12.75 1.74
C ALA A 103 30.42 14.20 1.31
N MET A 104 29.50 14.88 2.01
CA MET A 104 29.05 16.24 1.71
C MET A 104 29.73 17.34 2.51
N ARG A 105 30.69 17.01 3.40
CA ARG A 105 31.32 17.96 4.35
C ARG A 105 31.87 19.25 3.73
N ASN A 106 32.37 19.16 2.50
CA ASN A 106 32.95 20.31 1.77
C ASN A 106 31.96 20.96 0.79
N SER A 107 30.69 20.57 0.82
CA SER A 107 29.65 21.17 -0.02
C SER A 107 29.28 22.56 0.48
N PRO A 108 29.04 23.55 -0.42
CA PRO A 108 28.47 24.83 -0.02
C PRO A 108 27.05 24.70 0.57
N TYR A 109 26.37 23.57 0.35
CA TYR A 109 25.03 23.29 0.87
C TYR A 109 25.03 22.38 2.11
N TYR A 110 26.19 22.20 2.77
CA TYR A 110 26.32 21.25 3.88
C TYR A 110 25.32 21.50 5.03
N SER A 111 25.01 22.76 5.34
CA SER A 111 23.98 23.12 6.33
C SER A 111 22.60 22.55 5.97
N ALA A 112 22.17 22.65 4.71
CA ALA A 112 20.89 22.09 4.27
C ALA A 112 20.84 20.56 4.39
N TYR A 113 21.97 19.87 4.18
CA TYR A 113 22.05 18.41 4.41
C TYR A 113 21.98 18.06 5.90
N LEU A 114 22.54 18.90 6.78
CA LEU A 114 22.44 18.70 8.23
C LEU A 114 21.00 18.84 8.73
N GLU A 115 20.30 19.89 8.31
CA GLU A 115 18.89 20.10 8.68
C GLU A 115 18.02 18.92 8.19
N ARG A 116 18.22 18.47 6.93
CA ARG A 116 17.54 17.26 6.40
C ARG A 116 17.85 16.01 7.22
N ALA A 117 19.11 15.81 7.61
CA ALA A 117 19.51 14.66 8.41
C ALA A 117 18.87 14.68 9.81
N TRP A 118 18.74 15.87 10.40
CA TRP A 118 18.11 16.07 11.70
C TRP A 118 16.61 15.82 11.67
N ASP A 119 15.90 16.41 10.71
CA ASP A 119 14.46 16.15 10.54
C ASP A 119 14.19 14.64 10.37
N ALA A 120 15.06 13.96 9.62
CA ALA A 120 14.96 12.53 9.37
C ALA A 120 15.29 11.65 10.60
N CYS A 121 16.27 12.04 11.43
CA CYS A 121 16.84 11.17 12.46
C CYS A 121 16.54 11.58 13.91
N ARG A 122 15.95 12.76 14.17
CA ARG A 122 15.80 13.29 15.54
C ARG A 122 14.98 12.38 16.46
N TYR A 123 14.03 11.62 15.90
CA TYR A 123 13.22 10.68 16.65
C TYR A 123 13.86 9.28 16.81
N ASP A 124 15.07 9.07 16.29
CA ASP A 124 15.82 7.84 16.54
C ASP A 124 16.26 7.81 18.00
N TYR A 125 15.58 6.97 18.78
CA TYR A 125 15.79 6.81 20.21
C TYR A 125 17.23 6.42 20.56
N CYS A 126 17.86 5.54 19.77
CA CYS A 126 19.17 4.98 20.09
C CYS A 126 20.32 5.82 19.54
N CYS A 127 20.18 6.31 18.31
CA CYS A 127 21.30 6.87 17.56
C CYS A 127 21.07 8.33 17.14
N GLY A 128 19.88 8.90 17.35
CA GLY A 128 19.57 10.26 16.90
C GLY A 128 20.49 11.34 17.47
N ASN A 129 21.10 11.08 18.64
CA ASN A 129 22.08 11.99 19.24
C ASN A 129 23.32 12.18 18.37
N GLU A 130 23.72 11.18 17.57
CA GLU A 130 24.92 11.29 16.74
C GLU A 130 24.76 12.35 15.64
N ILE A 131 23.54 12.60 15.15
CA ILE A 131 23.27 13.68 14.19
C ILE A 131 23.19 15.03 14.92
N PHE A 132 22.54 15.04 16.09
CA PHE A 132 22.49 16.21 16.97
C PHE A 132 23.90 16.74 17.29
N ASP A 133 24.82 15.87 17.70
CA ASP A 133 26.20 16.23 18.03
C ASP A 133 26.93 16.86 16.83
N ILE A 134 26.74 16.30 15.63
CA ILE A 134 27.33 16.85 14.39
C ILE A 134 26.75 18.26 14.09
N MET A 135 25.45 18.46 14.33
CA MET A 135 24.83 19.77 14.14
C MET A 135 25.31 20.80 15.15
N VAL A 136 25.40 20.43 16.43
CA VAL A 136 25.92 21.32 17.48
C VAL A 136 27.36 21.71 17.18
N GLU A 137 28.22 20.75 16.83
CA GLU A 137 29.62 21.02 16.46
C GLU A 137 29.71 21.96 15.25
N TYR A 138 28.87 21.74 14.24
CA TYR A 138 28.83 22.58 13.06
C TYR A 138 28.36 24.00 13.38
N LYS A 139 27.26 24.15 14.14
CA LYS A 139 26.71 25.45 14.51
C LYS A 139 27.68 26.20 15.44
N ASP A 140 28.24 25.58 16.48
CA ASP A 140 29.21 26.24 17.39
C ASP A 140 30.48 26.71 16.68
N LYS A 141 30.89 26.02 15.61
CA LYS A 141 32.09 26.37 14.84
C LYS A 141 31.88 27.48 13.82
N TYR A 142 30.73 27.50 13.14
CA TYR A 142 30.49 28.36 11.97
C TYR A 142 29.44 29.45 12.17
N TYR A 143 28.57 29.31 13.17
CA TYR A 143 27.53 30.27 13.51
C TYR A 143 27.84 30.87 14.88
N GLU A 144 27.94 32.19 14.95
CA GLU A 144 28.03 32.92 16.23
C GLU A 144 26.65 33.08 16.90
N GLU A 145 25.59 32.57 16.24
CA GLU A 145 24.20 32.67 16.67
C GLU A 145 23.84 31.55 17.65
N TRP A 146 24.19 31.78 18.92
CA TRP A 146 23.80 30.93 20.05
C TRP A 146 22.29 30.60 20.17
N PRO A 147 21.32 31.43 19.72
CA PRO A 147 19.90 31.09 19.82
C PRO A 147 19.52 29.82 19.06
N ASP A 148 20.11 29.57 17.89
CA ASP A 148 19.82 28.39 17.07
C ASP A 148 20.28 27.10 17.75
N ILE A 149 21.40 27.16 18.47
CA ILE A 149 21.92 26.02 19.24
C ILE A 149 21.02 25.75 20.45
N LEU A 150 20.52 26.80 21.11
CA LEU A 150 19.55 26.64 22.21
C LEU A 150 18.24 26.02 21.73
N ASP A 151 17.73 26.43 20.57
CA ASP A 151 16.53 25.83 19.98
C ASP A 151 16.76 24.36 19.67
N LEU A 152 17.93 23.99 19.13
CA LEU A 152 18.28 22.60 18.88
C LEU A 152 18.33 21.75 20.17
N PHE A 153 18.89 22.28 21.27
CA PHE A 153 18.83 21.63 22.58
C PHE A 153 17.39 21.49 23.10
N ASP A 154 16.54 22.52 22.92
CA ASP A 154 15.13 22.48 23.34
C ASP A 154 14.37 21.39 22.58
N GLN A 155 14.54 21.32 21.26
CA GLN A 155 13.96 20.28 20.43
C GLN A 155 14.43 18.88 20.90
N ARG A 156 15.73 18.70 21.14
CA ARG A 156 16.28 17.39 21.52
C ARG A 156 15.77 16.92 22.88
N LEU A 157 15.71 17.82 23.87
CA LEU A 157 15.25 17.50 25.22
C LEU A 157 13.76 17.11 25.29
N ARG A 158 12.95 17.50 24.30
CA ARG A 158 11.52 17.13 24.20
C ARG A 158 11.28 15.75 23.60
N ILE A 159 12.29 15.12 23.01
CA ILE A 159 12.17 13.85 22.31
C ILE A 159 12.82 12.75 23.15
N PRO A 160 12.13 11.65 23.49
CA PRO A 160 12.75 10.54 24.21
C PRO A 160 13.98 9.97 23.51
N HIS A 161 15.10 9.81 24.24
CA HIS A 161 16.33 9.22 23.71
C HIS A 161 17.27 8.71 24.79
N VAL A 162 18.15 7.77 24.43
CA VAL A 162 19.04 7.07 25.38
C VAL A 162 19.93 8.03 26.20
N GLN A 163 20.31 9.18 25.64
CA GLN A 163 21.30 10.11 26.20
C GLN A 163 20.69 11.40 26.79
N ILE A 164 19.41 11.36 27.19
CA ILE A 164 18.68 12.58 27.62
C ILE A 164 19.31 13.28 28.83
N ASP A 165 19.91 12.52 29.75
CA ASP A 165 20.64 13.06 30.90
C ASP A 165 21.92 13.80 30.46
N GLU A 166 22.67 13.23 29.51
CA GLU A 166 23.85 13.85 28.92
C GLU A 166 23.49 15.14 28.17
N THR A 167 22.45 15.13 27.34
CA THR A 167 21.98 16.30 26.61
C THR A 167 21.61 17.45 27.55
N LEU A 168 20.96 17.17 28.69
CA LEU A 168 20.65 18.21 29.69
C LEU A 168 21.93 18.79 30.31
N ASN A 169 22.93 17.96 30.58
CA ASN A 169 24.20 18.42 31.14
C ASN A 169 24.98 19.28 30.14
N GLU A 170 25.01 18.88 28.87
CA GLU A 170 25.61 19.64 27.77
C GLU A 170 24.90 20.98 27.57
N PHE A 171 23.57 21.02 27.63
CA PHE A 171 22.79 22.25 27.61
C PHE A 171 23.19 23.19 28.77
N LYS A 172 23.24 22.68 30.00
CA LYS A 172 23.63 23.46 31.19
C LYS A 172 25.04 24.04 31.03
N TYR A 173 25.98 23.25 30.50
CA TYR A 173 27.34 23.70 30.21
C TYR A 173 27.35 24.80 29.12
N PHE A 174 26.60 24.61 28.03
CA PHE A 174 26.47 25.58 26.95
C PHE A 174 25.93 26.93 27.43
N VAL A 175 24.82 26.92 28.19
CA VAL A 175 24.24 28.15 28.76
C VAL A 175 25.21 28.82 29.74
N THR A 176 25.95 28.05 30.53
CA THR A 176 26.97 28.62 31.43
C THR A 176 28.09 29.32 30.65
N LYS A 177 28.52 28.73 29.54
CA LYS A 177 29.58 29.28 28.68
C LYS A 177 29.18 30.58 27.98
N TYR A 178 27.94 30.68 27.50
CA TYR A 178 27.50 31.79 26.63
C TYR A 178 26.50 32.77 27.28
N LYS A 179 25.78 32.37 28.33
CA LYS A 179 24.66 33.10 28.95
C LYS A 179 24.59 32.94 30.47
N GLN A 180 25.73 33.12 31.14
CA GLN A 180 25.84 32.92 32.60
C GLN A 180 24.79 33.70 33.42
N SER A 181 24.44 34.92 33.01
CA SER A 181 23.46 35.77 33.70
C SER A 181 22.01 35.26 33.62
N GLU A 182 21.69 34.44 32.62
CA GLU A 182 20.35 33.89 32.39
C GLU A 182 20.26 32.39 32.74
N TYR A 183 21.33 31.83 33.31
CA TYR A 183 21.46 30.39 33.56
C TYR A 183 20.25 29.79 34.29
N TRP A 184 19.84 30.38 35.42
CA TRP A 184 18.80 29.82 36.29
C TRP A 184 17.43 29.67 35.61
N PRO A 185 16.89 30.71 34.95
CA PRO A 185 15.65 30.58 34.17
C PRO A 185 15.69 29.45 33.12
N TRP A 186 16.77 29.36 32.35
CA TRP A 186 16.92 28.35 31.31
C TRP A 186 17.06 26.94 31.88
N ALA A 187 17.90 26.78 32.92
CA ALA A 187 18.16 25.49 33.55
C ALA A 187 16.92 24.92 34.26
N ASP A 188 16.14 25.73 34.97
CA ASP A 188 14.91 25.27 35.64
C ASP A 188 13.87 24.83 34.62
N SER A 189 13.60 25.66 33.61
CA SER A 189 12.63 25.35 32.57
C SER A 189 12.96 24.05 31.82
N ARG A 190 14.24 23.81 31.50
CA ARG A 190 14.65 22.63 30.70
C ARG A 190 14.81 21.38 31.53
N SER A 191 15.06 21.51 32.84
CA SER A 191 15.00 20.37 33.76
C SER A 191 13.57 19.82 33.86
N ARG A 192 12.54 20.67 33.84
CA ARG A 192 11.14 20.20 33.82
C ARG A 192 10.79 19.44 32.54
N VAL A 193 11.15 19.99 31.38
CA VAL A 193 10.95 19.32 30.07
C VAL A 193 11.67 17.97 30.05
N HIS A 194 12.92 17.94 30.51
CA HIS A 194 13.67 16.70 30.66
C HIS A 194 12.93 15.65 31.52
N ASP A 195 12.43 16.04 32.69
CA ASP A 195 11.76 15.11 33.61
C ASP A 195 10.45 14.56 33.01
N GLU A 196 9.70 15.40 32.30
CA GLU A 196 8.50 14.99 31.54
C GLU A 196 8.87 13.99 30.44
N THR A 197 9.84 14.31 29.59
CA THR A 197 10.27 13.43 28.49
C THR A 197 10.90 12.12 29.01
N LYS A 198 11.54 12.13 30.17
CA LYS A 198 12.12 10.94 30.80
C LYS A 198 11.05 9.96 31.32
N GLU A 199 9.90 10.47 31.75
CA GLU A 199 8.75 9.61 32.05
C GLU A 199 8.24 8.93 30.77
N ASP A 200 8.12 9.67 29.66
CA ASP A 200 7.66 9.13 28.37
C ASP A 200 8.63 8.09 27.79
N GLN A 201 9.94 8.23 28.05
CA GLN A 201 10.99 7.32 27.63
C GLN A 201 10.83 5.88 28.16
N ARG A 202 10.11 5.66 29.26
CA ARG A 202 9.91 4.32 29.85
C ARG A 202 9.30 3.31 28.86
N LEU A 203 8.42 3.79 27.99
CA LEU A 203 7.81 2.97 26.94
C LEU A 203 8.87 2.51 25.93
N ASN A 204 9.70 3.45 25.45
CA ASN A 204 10.80 3.17 24.53
C ASN A 204 11.77 2.16 25.13
N GLU A 205 12.22 2.37 26.38
CA GLU A 205 13.17 1.48 27.07
C GLU A 205 12.68 0.02 27.15
N ARG A 206 11.38 -0.18 27.38
CA ARG A 206 10.77 -1.51 27.42
C ARG A 206 10.94 -2.23 26.08
N PHE A 207 10.64 -1.55 24.97
CA PHE A 207 10.75 -2.13 23.64
C PHE A 207 12.20 -2.31 23.21
N GLU A 208 13.07 -1.34 23.46
CA GLU A 208 14.49 -1.45 23.13
C GLU A 208 15.16 -2.61 23.88
N LYS A 209 14.75 -2.88 25.13
CA LYS A 209 15.19 -4.05 25.87
C LYS A 209 14.73 -5.36 25.22
N ALA A 210 13.54 -5.39 24.63
CA ALA A 210 13.03 -6.55 23.89
C ALA A 210 13.76 -6.74 22.56
N ILE A 211 13.96 -5.66 21.80
CA ILE A 211 14.74 -5.65 20.54
C ILE A 211 16.17 -6.12 20.79
N LYS A 212 16.81 -5.63 21.86
CA LYS A 212 18.18 -6.06 22.21
C LYS A 212 18.28 -7.57 22.48
N LYS A 213 17.21 -8.21 22.96
CA LYS A 213 17.17 -9.67 23.18
C LYS A 213 16.95 -10.43 21.89
N ASN A 214 16.06 -9.94 21.02
CA ASN A 214 15.75 -10.57 19.75
C ASN A 214 15.44 -9.51 18.67
N PRO A 215 16.46 -8.98 17.98
CA PRO A 215 16.26 -7.91 16.99
C PRO A 215 15.56 -8.43 15.73
N SER A 216 15.55 -9.74 15.52
CA SER A 216 14.93 -10.42 14.38
C SER A 216 13.44 -10.73 14.59
N ASP A 217 12.86 -10.38 15.74
CA ASP A 217 11.44 -10.57 16.01
C ASP A 217 10.62 -9.39 15.46
N VAL A 218 9.94 -9.60 14.33
CA VAL A 218 9.10 -8.57 13.71
C VAL A 218 7.99 -8.07 14.64
N PHE A 219 7.44 -8.93 15.50
CA PHE A 219 6.31 -8.56 16.35
C PHE A 219 6.72 -7.55 17.42
N VAL A 220 7.95 -7.64 17.93
CA VAL A 220 8.47 -6.64 18.87
C VAL A 220 8.53 -5.25 18.22
N TRP A 221 8.90 -5.18 16.94
CA TRP A 221 8.92 -3.91 16.20
C TRP A 221 7.51 -3.38 15.90
N LEU A 222 6.57 -4.27 15.57
CA LEU A 222 5.16 -3.90 15.37
C LEU A 222 4.55 -3.34 16.66
N ASP A 223 4.70 -4.05 17.78
CA ASP A 223 4.20 -3.61 19.08
C ASP A 223 4.82 -2.26 19.48
N TYR A 224 6.09 -2.02 19.12
CA TYR A 224 6.76 -0.75 19.37
C TYR A 224 6.17 0.39 18.53
N MET A 225 5.97 0.16 17.22
CA MET A 225 5.31 1.13 16.34
C MET A 225 3.90 1.47 16.83
N GLU A 226 3.11 0.45 17.17
CA GLU A 226 1.74 0.61 17.66
C GLU A 226 1.70 1.33 19.00
N GLY A 227 2.54 0.94 19.96
CA GLY A 227 2.60 1.59 21.27
C GLY A 227 2.97 3.07 21.21
N ILE A 228 3.89 3.44 20.31
CA ILE A 228 4.29 4.84 20.11
C ILE A 228 3.19 5.62 19.39
N TYR A 229 2.55 5.02 18.38
CA TYR A 229 1.40 5.64 17.72
C TYR A 229 0.22 5.83 18.69
N GLU A 230 -0.01 4.88 19.58
CA GLU A 230 -1.08 4.95 20.59
C GLU A 230 -0.86 6.08 21.58
N ARG A 231 0.38 6.32 22.00
CA ARG A 231 0.78 7.41 22.90
C ARG A 231 0.71 8.77 22.22
N ASP A 232 1.36 8.93 21.07
CA ASP A 232 1.64 10.25 20.50
C ASP A 232 0.65 10.66 19.41
N LYS A 233 -0.03 9.71 18.76
CA LYS A 233 -0.90 9.95 17.58
C LYS A 233 -0.20 10.67 16.41
N HIS A 234 1.13 10.69 16.41
CA HIS A 234 1.97 11.30 15.38
C HIS A 234 2.86 10.24 14.70
N MET A 235 3.17 10.44 13.42
CA MET A 235 3.86 9.45 12.61
C MET A 235 5.39 9.52 12.70
N ASP A 236 5.98 10.62 13.16
CA ASP A 236 7.44 10.80 13.11
C ASP A 236 8.21 9.71 13.90
N GLY A 237 7.78 9.46 15.15
CA GLY A 237 8.37 8.40 15.98
C GLY A 237 8.13 7.01 15.42
N VAL A 238 6.91 6.76 14.92
CA VAL A 238 6.53 5.50 14.27
C VAL A 238 7.40 5.23 13.05
N TYR A 239 7.62 6.25 12.22
CA TYR A 239 8.43 6.18 11.01
C TYR A 239 9.92 5.95 11.34
N SER A 240 10.44 6.59 12.38
CA SER A 240 11.80 6.32 12.86
C SER A 240 11.98 4.84 13.29
N ILE A 241 11.00 4.27 13.99
CA ILE A 241 11.02 2.86 14.39
C ILE A 241 10.91 1.93 13.17
N PHE A 242 9.98 2.23 12.27
CA PHE A 242 9.79 1.48 11.02
C PHE A 242 11.08 1.44 10.19
N THR A 243 11.73 2.59 10.00
CA THR A 243 12.95 2.69 9.19
C THR A 243 14.13 1.97 9.82
N ARG A 244 14.21 1.94 11.16
CA ARG A 244 15.15 1.08 11.92
C ARG A 244 14.84 -0.41 11.78
N ALA A 245 13.56 -0.78 11.69
CA ALA A 245 13.14 -2.16 11.52
C ALA A 245 13.48 -2.67 10.11
N ILE A 246 13.12 -1.95 9.05
CA ILE A 246 13.32 -2.44 7.66
C ILE A 246 14.79 -2.53 7.21
N VAL A 247 15.73 -2.01 8.01
CA VAL A 247 17.18 -2.21 7.81
C VAL A 247 17.75 -3.40 8.60
N GLN A 248 16.93 -4.11 9.38
CA GLN A 248 17.32 -5.38 9.97
C GLN A 248 17.33 -6.49 8.91
N ASP A 249 18.10 -7.55 9.14
CA ASP A 249 18.23 -8.67 8.21
C ASP A 249 17.07 -9.66 8.38
N PHE A 250 15.84 -9.22 8.07
CA PHE A 250 14.68 -10.08 7.99
C PHE A 250 14.57 -10.74 6.61
N PRO A 251 13.94 -11.92 6.51
CA PRO A 251 13.36 -12.37 5.25
C PRO A 251 12.34 -11.34 4.75
N ASP A 252 12.33 -11.04 3.44
CA ASP A 252 11.44 -10.02 2.84
C ASP A 252 9.97 -10.19 3.25
N GLU A 253 9.48 -11.44 3.31
CA GLU A 253 8.10 -11.76 3.70
C GLU A 253 7.75 -11.30 5.12
N TRP A 254 8.74 -11.25 6.01
CA TRP A 254 8.55 -10.83 7.41
C TRP A 254 8.54 -9.32 7.55
N ALA A 255 9.00 -8.56 6.55
CA ALA A 255 8.85 -7.11 6.55
C ALA A 255 7.43 -6.67 6.12
N LEU A 256 6.65 -7.51 5.44
CA LEU A 256 5.30 -7.17 4.95
C LEU A 256 4.35 -6.65 6.06
N PRO A 257 4.27 -7.28 7.25
CA PRO A 257 3.45 -6.75 8.34
C PRO A 257 3.84 -5.33 8.75
N LEU A 258 5.13 -4.99 8.80
CA LEU A 258 5.61 -3.65 9.17
C LEU A 258 5.08 -2.59 8.19
N TRP A 259 5.18 -2.87 6.89
CA TRP A 259 4.67 -1.98 5.85
C TRP A 259 3.15 -1.81 5.93
N LYS A 260 2.41 -2.90 6.09
CA LYS A 260 0.94 -2.84 6.24
C LYS A 260 0.53 -2.03 7.46
N SER A 261 1.21 -2.21 8.60
CA SER A 261 0.93 -1.45 9.81
C SER A 261 1.27 0.03 9.63
N LEU A 262 2.39 0.38 8.99
CA LEU A 262 2.72 1.77 8.66
C LEU A 262 1.64 2.43 7.78
N ILE A 263 1.24 1.78 6.68
CA ILE A 263 0.22 2.29 5.76
C ILE A 263 -1.12 2.45 6.48
N ARG A 264 -1.52 1.47 7.30
CA ARG A 264 -2.74 1.56 8.10
C ARG A 264 -2.71 2.74 9.07
N MET A 265 -1.61 2.92 9.81
CA MET A 265 -1.46 4.05 10.74
C MET A 265 -1.45 5.38 9.98
N ALA A 266 -0.80 5.45 8.82
CA ALA A 266 -0.80 6.64 7.97
C ALA A 266 -2.21 7.00 7.45
N ARG A 267 -3.08 6.03 7.14
CA ARG A 267 -4.47 6.30 6.75
C ARG A 267 -5.33 6.84 7.90
N ILE A 268 -5.06 6.41 9.12
CA ILE A 268 -5.79 6.85 10.32
C ILE A 268 -5.24 8.21 10.80
N ALA A 269 -3.94 8.44 10.61
CA ALA A 269 -3.29 9.69 10.94
C ALA A 269 -3.68 10.81 9.95
N ASN A 270 -3.72 12.05 10.43
CA ASN A 270 -3.93 13.22 9.59
C ASN A 270 -2.63 13.64 8.87
N VAL A 271 -2.04 12.72 8.11
CA VAL A 271 -0.85 12.99 7.27
C VAL A 271 -1.25 13.47 5.88
N THR A 272 -0.30 14.08 5.16
CA THR A 272 -0.52 14.55 3.78
C THR A 272 -0.73 13.37 2.82
N GLU A 273 -1.47 13.59 1.73
CA GLU A 273 -1.61 12.57 0.67
C GLU A 273 -0.26 12.23 0.03
N GLU A 274 0.62 13.23 -0.15
CA GLU A 274 1.98 13.04 -0.62
C GLU A 274 2.73 12.01 0.25
N PHE A 275 2.65 12.13 1.58
CA PHE A 275 3.26 11.17 2.48
C PHE A 275 2.70 9.75 2.26
N LYS A 276 1.39 9.58 2.09
CA LYS A 276 0.79 8.26 1.85
C LYS A 276 1.25 7.67 0.53
N LEU A 277 1.18 8.44 -0.55
CA LEU A 277 1.55 7.99 -1.90
C LEU A 277 3.03 7.64 -2.00
N ASP A 278 3.92 8.42 -1.36
CA ASP A 278 5.36 8.11 -1.32
C ASP A 278 5.65 6.76 -0.66
N HIS A 279 4.94 6.44 0.42
CA HIS A 279 5.10 5.17 1.13
C HIS A 279 4.46 4.00 0.39
N LEU A 280 3.30 4.22 -0.25
CA LEU A 280 2.68 3.21 -1.13
C LEU A 280 3.57 2.90 -2.34
N SER A 281 4.14 3.94 -2.96
CA SER A 281 5.10 3.80 -4.07
C SER A 281 6.33 3.00 -3.63
N SER A 282 6.88 3.33 -2.46
CA SER A 282 8.00 2.60 -1.86
C SER A 282 7.64 1.15 -1.55
N TYR A 283 6.42 0.88 -1.11
CA TYR A 283 5.92 -0.47 -0.83
C TYR A 283 5.86 -1.33 -2.10
N VAL A 284 5.29 -0.82 -3.20
CA VAL A 284 5.26 -1.51 -4.51
C VAL A 284 6.68 -1.74 -5.05
N ARG A 285 7.57 -0.76 -4.86
CA ARG A 285 8.96 -0.83 -5.32
C ARG A 285 9.83 -1.77 -4.48
N THR A 286 9.48 -2.00 -3.22
CA THR A 286 10.13 -2.97 -2.32
C THR A 286 9.64 -4.38 -2.60
N PHE A 287 8.34 -4.54 -2.87
CA PHE A 287 7.68 -5.83 -3.07
C PHE A 287 7.05 -5.98 -4.47
N PRO A 288 7.85 -5.92 -5.55
CA PRO A 288 7.34 -5.86 -6.93
C PRO A 288 6.60 -7.13 -7.38
N TYR A 289 6.69 -8.21 -6.62
CA TYR A 289 6.01 -9.48 -6.92
C TYR A 289 4.83 -9.78 -6.01
N TYR A 290 4.55 -8.91 -5.03
CA TYR A 290 3.54 -9.17 -4.01
C TYR A 290 2.23 -8.45 -4.38
N PRO A 291 1.15 -9.19 -4.66
CA PRO A 291 -0.12 -8.60 -5.09
C PRO A 291 -0.68 -7.58 -4.10
N ALA A 292 -0.53 -7.84 -2.79
CA ALA A 292 -1.01 -6.94 -1.74
C ALA A 292 -0.45 -5.52 -1.84
N ALA A 293 0.80 -5.32 -2.27
CA ALA A 293 1.35 -3.97 -2.41
C ALA A 293 0.64 -3.15 -3.48
N TYR A 294 0.26 -3.81 -4.59
CA TYR A 294 -0.47 -3.17 -5.68
C TYR A 294 -1.92 -2.86 -5.31
N VAL A 295 -2.58 -3.76 -4.56
CA VAL A 295 -3.95 -3.51 -4.07
C VAL A 295 -3.97 -2.28 -3.16
N GLU A 296 -3.02 -2.18 -2.23
CA GLU A 296 -2.94 -1.02 -1.32
C GLU A 296 -2.66 0.28 -2.07
N TYR A 297 -1.81 0.24 -3.10
CA TYR A 297 -1.53 1.41 -3.94
C TYR A 297 -2.77 1.84 -4.74
N LEU A 298 -3.41 0.90 -5.45
CA LEU A 298 -4.57 1.19 -6.30
C LEU A 298 -5.77 1.73 -5.54
N ALA A 299 -5.88 1.43 -4.24
CA ALA A 299 -6.95 1.97 -3.40
C ALA A 299 -6.86 3.49 -3.18
N GLU A 300 -5.66 4.08 -3.31
CA GLU A 300 -5.40 5.51 -3.07
C GLU A 300 -4.84 6.22 -4.31
N ALA A 301 -4.63 5.49 -5.41
CA ALA A 301 -3.99 6.01 -6.60
C ALA A 301 -4.83 7.08 -7.29
N GLU A 302 -4.15 8.02 -7.93
CA GLU A 302 -4.79 8.94 -8.88
C GLU A 302 -4.80 8.33 -10.29
N GLU A 303 -5.65 8.87 -11.17
CA GLU A 303 -5.72 8.46 -12.58
C GLU A 303 -4.35 8.52 -13.27
N SER A 304 -3.58 9.56 -12.97
CA SER A 304 -2.24 9.80 -13.52
C SER A 304 -1.23 8.68 -13.22
N ASP A 305 -1.46 7.89 -12.17
CA ASP A 305 -0.59 6.79 -11.76
C ASP A 305 -0.91 5.45 -12.43
N PHE A 306 -2.11 5.32 -13.00
CA PHE A 306 -2.64 4.01 -13.38
C PHE A 306 -1.77 3.30 -14.41
N ASP A 307 -1.39 3.97 -15.49
CA ASP A 307 -0.58 3.37 -16.55
C ASP A 307 0.79 2.88 -16.05
N MET A 308 1.40 3.64 -15.13
CA MET A 308 2.66 3.27 -14.50
C MET A 308 2.48 1.99 -13.68
N ILE A 309 1.46 1.94 -12.81
CA ILE A 309 1.21 0.81 -11.92
C ILE A 309 0.78 -0.43 -12.72
N TYR A 310 -0.09 -0.26 -13.70
CA TYR A 310 -0.53 -1.32 -14.58
C TYR A 310 0.65 -1.95 -15.34
N SER A 311 1.53 -1.13 -15.89
CA SER A 311 2.76 -1.58 -16.55
C SER A 311 3.69 -2.37 -15.61
N ARG A 312 3.78 -1.97 -14.33
CA ARG A 312 4.53 -2.71 -13.30
C ARG A 312 3.91 -4.07 -13.03
N VAL A 313 2.59 -4.14 -12.84
CA VAL A 313 1.84 -5.39 -12.60
C VAL A 313 2.09 -6.40 -13.72
N GLN A 314 2.00 -5.95 -14.98
CA GLN A 314 2.25 -6.78 -16.16
C GLN A 314 3.71 -7.23 -16.24
N SER A 315 4.66 -6.30 -16.13
CA SER A 315 6.10 -6.57 -16.29
C SER A 315 6.65 -7.52 -15.23
N ASN A 316 6.15 -7.45 -14.00
CA ASN A 316 6.55 -8.34 -12.91
C ASN A 316 5.80 -9.67 -12.90
N GLY A 317 4.83 -9.85 -13.81
CA GLY A 317 4.02 -11.08 -13.87
C GLY A 317 3.22 -11.31 -12.59
N VAL A 318 2.72 -10.23 -11.97
CA VAL A 318 1.92 -10.32 -10.75
C VAL A 318 0.64 -11.10 -11.01
N LEU A 319 0.03 -10.90 -12.18
CA LEU A 319 -1.19 -11.59 -12.58
C LEU A 319 -0.95 -13.02 -13.07
N SER A 320 0.24 -13.37 -13.57
CA SER A 320 0.47 -14.60 -14.34
C SER A 320 0.54 -15.90 -13.53
N LYS A 321 0.62 -15.84 -12.20
CA LYS A 321 0.79 -17.02 -11.33
C LYS A 321 -0.51 -17.71 -10.87
N GLY A 322 -1.69 -17.26 -11.31
CA GLY A 322 -2.98 -17.94 -11.10
C GLY A 322 -3.36 -18.33 -9.65
N LYS A 323 -2.83 -17.63 -8.63
CA LYS A 323 -3.19 -17.83 -7.22
C LYS A 323 -4.23 -16.78 -6.77
N ASP A 324 -5.03 -17.06 -5.73
CA ASP A 324 -6.03 -16.14 -5.15
C ASP A 324 -5.51 -14.70 -4.93
N PRO A 325 -4.28 -14.47 -4.40
CA PRO A 325 -3.73 -13.12 -4.28
C PRO A 325 -3.64 -12.35 -5.60
N ASN A 326 -3.47 -13.02 -6.74
CA ASN A 326 -3.39 -12.35 -8.03
C ASN A 326 -4.76 -11.83 -8.49
N LEU A 327 -5.83 -12.56 -8.16
CA LEU A 327 -7.20 -12.14 -8.45
C LEU A 327 -7.57 -10.89 -7.67
N THR A 328 -7.02 -10.69 -6.46
CA THR A 328 -7.25 -9.44 -5.71
C THR A 328 -6.67 -8.21 -6.39
N VAL A 329 -5.57 -8.34 -7.16
CA VAL A 329 -5.03 -7.23 -7.95
C VAL A 329 -5.90 -6.96 -9.18
N ALA A 330 -6.35 -8.01 -9.87
CA ALA A 330 -7.30 -7.85 -10.96
C ALA A 330 -8.59 -7.16 -10.47
N GLU A 331 -9.07 -7.53 -9.29
CA GLU A 331 -10.25 -6.92 -8.65
C GLU A 331 -9.99 -5.44 -8.37
N ALA A 332 -8.86 -5.10 -7.76
CA ALA A 332 -8.47 -3.72 -7.50
C ALA A 332 -8.36 -2.89 -8.79
N ILE A 333 -7.85 -3.46 -9.89
CA ILE A 333 -7.77 -2.79 -11.20
C ILE A 333 -9.17 -2.50 -11.76
N VAL A 334 -10.10 -3.47 -11.68
CA VAL A 334 -11.49 -3.29 -12.12
C VAL A 334 -12.18 -2.22 -11.28
N VAL A 335 -12.05 -2.29 -9.94
CA VAL A 335 -12.62 -1.29 -9.02
C VAL A 335 -12.08 0.10 -9.31
N PHE A 336 -10.77 0.22 -9.54
CA PHE A 336 -10.14 1.49 -9.88
C PHE A 336 -10.72 2.10 -11.16
N ARG A 337 -10.74 1.33 -12.26
CA ARG A 337 -11.31 1.79 -13.54
C ARG A 337 -12.79 2.14 -13.43
N TYR A 338 -13.55 1.35 -12.68
CA TYR A 338 -14.94 1.65 -12.40
C TYR A 338 -15.10 2.96 -11.60
N GLY A 339 -14.21 3.23 -10.64
CA GLY A 339 -14.13 4.53 -9.96
C GLY A 339 -13.93 5.71 -10.92
N LEU A 340 -13.01 5.58 -11.88
CA LEU A 340 -12.77 6.62 -12.90
C LEU A 340 -14.02 6.89 -13.75
N THR A 341 -14.74 5.84 -14.16
CA THR A 341 -15.98 6.01 -14.95
C THR A 341 -17.08 6.76 -14.18
N ARG A 342 -17.05 6.77 -12.84
CA ARG A 342 -18.05 7.43 -11.99
C ARG A 342 -17.67 8.84 -11.54
N SER A 343 -16.37 9.15 -11.45
CA SER A 343 -15.90 10.43 -10.90
C SER A 343 -16.09 11.60 -11.88
N VAL A 344 -16.04 11.35 -13.19
CA VAL A 344 -16.12 12.40 -14.20
C VAL A 344 -17.52 12.47 -14.79
N PHE A 345 -18.41 13.27 -14.19
CA PHE A 345 -19.82 13.46 -14.61
C PHE A 345 -20.05 13.83 -16.09
N SER A 346 -19.01 14.24 -16.85
CA SER A 346 -19.09 14.54 -18.29
C SER A 346 -18.41 13.52 -19.22
N GLU A 347 -17.66 12.54 -18.70
CA GLU A 347 -16.84 11.60 -19.50
C GLU A 347 -17.16 10.12 -19.22
N TRP A 348 -18.35 9.82 -18.70
CA TRP A 348 -18.83 8.44 -18.48
C TRP A 348 -18.64 7.55 -19.72
N PHE A 349 -18.61 8.14 -20.92
CA PHE A 349 -18.46 7.42 -22.18
C PHE A 349 -17.03 7.09 -22.61
N GLU A 350 -16.00 7.81 -22.16
CA GLU A 350 -14.64 7.62 -22.69
C GLU A 350 -13.92 6.43 -22.03
N GLU A 351 -14.06 6.28 -20.70
CA GLU A 351 -13.40 5.20 -19.96
C GLU A 351 -14.21 3.89 -19.91
N THR A 352 -15.51 3.93 -20.20
CA THR A 352 -16.38 2.73 -20.17
C THR A 352 -15.92 1.61 -21.10
N PRO A 353 -15.53 1.86 -22.38
CA PRO A 353 -14.98 0.82 -23.23
C PRO A 353 -13.72 0.16 -22.66
N ALA A 354 -12.84 0.94 -22.00
CA ALA A 354 -11.63 0.43 -21.38
C ALA A 354 -11.94 -0.41 -20.14
N LEU A 355 -12.92 0.00 -19.33
CA LEU A 355 -13.44 -0.77 -18.21
C LEU A 355 -14.02 -2.11 -18.69
N PHE A 356 -14.93 -2.10 -19.67
CA PHE A 356 -15.58 -3.31 -20.17
C PHE A 356 -14.57 -4.30 -20.76
N LYS A 357 -13.60 -3.81 -21.53
CA LYS A 357 -12.50 -4.64 -22.03
C LYS A 357 -11.70 -5.28 -20.89
N THR A 358 -11.38 -4.50 -19.85
CA THR A 358 -10.66 -5.00 -18.66
C THR A 358 -11.46 -6.08 -17.93
N ILE A 359 -12.78 -5.88 -17.79
CA ILE A 359 -13.69 -6.87 -17.22
C ILE A 359 -13.69 -8.15 -18.05
N GLU A 360 -13.90 -8.07 -19.36
CA GLU A 360 -13.93 -9.23 -20.26
C GLU A 360 -12.63 -10.05 -20.19
N GLU A 361 -11.48 -9.37 -20.18
CA GLU A 361 -10.15 -9.98 -20.02
C GLU A 361 -10.05 -10.76 -18.70
N TYR A 362 -10.33 -10.12 -17.57
CA TYR A 362 -10.16 -10.76 -16.25
C TYR A 362 -11.23 -11.77 -15.89
N VAL A 363 -12.48 -11.58 -16.34
CA VAL A 363 -13.54 -12.58 -16.21
C VAL A 363 -13.11 -13.84 -16.97
N THR A 364 -12.68 -13.70 -18.23
CA THR A 364 -12.21 -14.84 -19.03
C THR A 364 -11.01 -15.53 -18.37
N GLU A 365 -10.03 -14.78 -17.89
CA GLU A 365 -8.87 -15.33 -17.18
C GLU A 365 -9.30 -16.08 -15.90
N SER A 366 -10.26 -15.55 -15.13
CA SER A 366 -10.75 -16.18 -13.90
C SER A 366 -11.42 -17.53 -14.11
N PHE A 367 -12.04 -17.77 -15.28
CA PHE A 367 -12.64 -19.06 -15.64
C PHE A 367 -11.63 -20.11 -16.12
N THR A 368 -10.44 -19.69 -16.54
CA THR A 368 -9.41 -20.61 -17.08
C THR A 368 -8.43 -21.11 -16.02
N ARG A 369 -8.57 -20.65 -14.77
CA ARG A 369 -7.60 -20.88 -13.69
C ARG A 369 -8.24 -21.52 -12.46
N PRO A 370 -7.44 -22.10 -11.55
CA PRO A 370 -7.95 -22.56 -10.27
C PRO A 370 -8.67 -21.42 -9.56
N ASN A 371 -9.94 -21.66 -9.24
CA ASN A 371 -10.86 -20.67 -8.71
C ASN A 371 -10.54 -20.34 -7.24
N ASP A 372 -10.75 -19.09 -6.82
CA ASP A 372 -10.67 -18.66 -5.41
C ASP A 372 -11.83 -19.15 -4.55
N GLY A 373 -12.83 -19.80 -5.16
CA GLY A 373 -14.05 -20.29 -4.52
C GLY A 373 -15.01 -19.19 -4.10
N LYS A 374 -14.69 -17.92 -4.39
CA LYS A 374 -15.52 -16.74 -4.07
C LYS A 374 -16.04 -16.04 -5.32
N TYR A 375 -15.45 -16.32 -6.48
CA TYR A 375 -15.88 -15.82 -7.79
C TYR A 375 -15.90 -14.28 -7.82
N ARG A 376 -14.94 -13.63 -7.15
CA ARG A 376 -14.98 -12.17 -6.92
C ARG A 376 -15.06 -11.37 -8.21
N ILE A 377 -14.23 -11.71 -9.20
CA ILE A 377 -14.18 -11.02 -10.49
C ILE A 377 -15.50 -11.18 -11.27
N PRO A 378 -16.05 -12.39 -11.53
CA PRO A 378 -17.36 -12.53 -12.15
C PRO A 378 -18.48 -11.79 -11.40
N LYS A 379 -18.54 -11.91 -10.07
CA LYS A 379 -19.59 -11.27 -9.27
C LYS A 379 -19.49 -9.74 -9.30
N LEU A 380 -18.27 -9.20 -9.28
CA LEU A 380 -18.03 -7.77 -9.44
C LEU A 380 -18.43 -7.29 -10.85
N ALA A 381 -18.02 -8.02 -11.89
CA ALA A 381 -18.36 -7.73 -13.27
C ALA A 381 -19.87 -7.67 -13.49
N ILE A 382 -20.62 -8.65 -12.98
CA ILE A 382 -22.09 -8.70 -13.06
C ILE A 382 -22.72 -7.45 -12.45
N LYS A 383 -22.26 -7.03 -11.26
CA LYS A 383 -22.76 -5.80 -10.61
C LYS A 383 -22.45 -4.55 -11.42
N ILE A 384 -21.24 -4.47 -11.99
CA ILE A 384 -20.84 -3.32 -12.81
C ILE A 384 -21.71 -3.28 -14.07
N TYR A 385 -21.82 -4.36 -14.84
CA TYR A 385 -22.65 -4.38 -16.05
C TYR A 385 -24.11 -4.02 -15.77
N ASP A 386 -24.65 -4.50 -14.65
CA ASP A 386 -26.01 -4.14 -14.22
C ASP A 386 -26.19 -2.65 -13.96
N GLU A 387 -25.21 -2.01 -13.31
CA GLU A 387 -25.26 -0.56 -13.08
C GLU A 387 -25.13 0.28 -14.37
N PHE A 388 -24.60 -0.32 -15.43
CA PHE A 388 -24.49 0.29 -16.76
C PHE A 388 -25.63 -0.15 -17.71
N ASP A 389 -26.69 -0.79 -17.20
CA ASP A 389 -27.82 -1.32 -17.98
C ASP A 389 -27.41 -2.35 -19.06
N GLU A 390 -26.28 -3.02 -18.89
CA GLU A 390 -25.76 -4.09 -19.77
C GLU A 390 -26.22 -5.47 -19.28
N GLU A 391 -27.53 -5.66 -19.14
CA GLU A 391 -28.15 -6.87 -18.58
C GLU A 391 -27.76 -8.16 -19.33
N ASP A 392 -27.64 -8.09 -20.66
CA ASP A 392 -27.25 -9.23 -21.51
C ASP A 392 -25.86 -9.75 -21.13
N LYS A 393 -24.87 -8.86 -20.95
CA LYS A 393 -23.51 -9.23 -20.55
C LYS A 393 -23.46 -9.80 -19.14
N ALA A 394 -24.26 -9.24 -18.23
CA ALA A 394 -24.41 -9.78 -16.88
C ALA A 394 -24.98 -11.20 -16.92
N GLY A 395 -26.00 -11.44 -17.76
CA GLY A 395 -26.60 -12.76 -18.01
C GLY A 395 -25.59 -13.76 -18.56
N GLU A 396 -24.82 -13.39 -19.58
CA GLU A 396 -23.77 -14.25 -20.17
C GLU A 396 -22.75 -14.73 -19.13
N ILE A 397 -22.35 -13.85 -18.20
CA ILE A 397 -21.41 -14.23 -17.13
C ILE A 397 -22.08 -15.17 -16.12
N ILE A 398 -23.36 -14.96 -15.79
CA ILE A 398 -24.12 -15.85 -14.90
C ILE A 398 -24.23 -17.24 -15.53
N ASP A 399 -24.64 -17.34 -16.79
CA ASP A 399 -24.77 -18.61 -17.51
C ASP A 399 -23.43 -19.33 -17.60
N ARG A 400 -22.34 -18.58 -17.84
CA ARG A 400 -20.99 -19.13 -17.83
C ARG A 400 -20.57 -19.61 -16.43
N LEU A 401 -20.96 -18.90 -15.38
CA LEU A 401 -20.67 -19.24 -13.99
C LEU A 401 -21.37 -20.54 -13.58
N THR A 402 -22.68 -20.64 -13.82
CA THR A 402 -23.50 -21.81 -13.47
C THR A 402 -23.16 -23.03 -14.34
N SER A 403 -22.83 -22.84 -15.62
CA SER A 403 -22.40 -23.97 -16.48
C SER A 403 -21.00 -24.49 -16.15
N THR A 404 -20.03 -23.60 -15.87
CA THR A 404 -18.65 -23.99 -15.54
C THR A 404 -18.55 -24.64 -14.16
N TYR A 405 -19.36 -24.14 -13.22
CA TYR A 405 -19.34 -24.57 -11.82
C TYR A 405 -20.69 -25.17 -11.40
N SER A 406 -21.30 -25.97 -12.27
CA SER A 406 -22.65 -26.52 -12.08
C SER A 406 -22.79 -27.42 -10.84
N SER A 407 -21.70 -28.04 -10.41
CA SER A 407 -21.64 -28.85 -9.19
C SER A 407 -21.48 -28.03 -7.91
N ARG A 408 -21.54 -26.69 -7.95
CA ARG A 408 -21.33 -25.83 -6.77
C ARG A 408 -22.65 -25.19 -6.36
N GLY A 409 -23.22 -25.62 -5.25
CA GLY A 409 -24.52 -25.08 -4.83
C GLY A 409 -24.46 -23.63 -4.37
N ASP A 410 -23.33 -23.18 -3.81
CA ASP A 410 -23.08 -21.78 -3.48
C ASP A 410 -23.11 -20.84 -4.69
N VAL A 411 -22.71 -21.32 -5.87
CA VAL A 411 -22.83 -20.61 -7.14
C VAL A 411 -24.29 -20.45 -7.55
N TRP A 412 -25.05 -21.54 -7.54
CA TRP A 412 -26.47 -21.54 -7.90
C TRP A 412 -27.31 -20.67 -6.98
N LEU A 413 -27.14 -20.83 -5.66
CA LEU A 413 -27.84 -20.00 -4.67
C LEU A 413 -27.59 -18.51 -4.91
N TRP A 414 -26.34 -18.13 -5.19
CA TRP A 414 -26.01 -16.75 -5.50
C TRP A 414 -26.64 -16.25 -6.82
N ALA A 415 -26.57 -17.06 -7.88
CA ALA A 415 -27.13 -16.71 -9.19
C ALA A 415 -28.67 -16.54 -9.12
N ILE A 416 -29.36 -17.46 -8.45
CA ILE A 416 -30.81 -17.40 -8.24
C ILE A 416 -31.18 -16.17 -7.40
N ASP A 417 -30.47 -15.91 -6.30
CA ASP A 417 -30.72 -14.75 -5.45
C ASP A 417 -30.58 -13.43 -6.22
N TYR A 418 -29.60 -13.35 -7.13
CA TYR A 418 -29.40 -12.21 -8.01
C TYR A 418 -30.52 -12.07 -9.05
N MET A 419 -30.93 -13.17 -9.69
CA MET A 419 -31.91 -13.16 -10.77
C MET A 419 -33.37 -13.08 -10.30
N LYS A 420 -33.68 -13.39 -9.03
CA LYS A 420 -35.05 -13.50 -8.49
C LYS A 420 -35.96 -12.29 -8.73
N ASN A 421 -35.37 -11.11 -8.85
CA ASN A 421 -36.09 -9.85 -9.09
C ASN A 421 -36.05 -9.38 -10.55
N LYS A 422 -35.29 -10.07 -11.41
CA LYS A 422 -35.04 -9.71 -12.82
C LYS A 422 -35.78 -10.63 -13.77
N LEU A 423 -35.87 -11.91 -13.44
CA LEU A 423 -36.59 -12.88 -14.25
C LEU A 423 -38.06 -13.03 -13.82
N PRO A 424 -38.95 -13.39 -14.77
CA PRO A 424 -40.26 -13.91 -14.44
C PRO A 424 -40.16 -15.15 -13.55
N SER A 425 -41.22 -15.43 -12.77
CA SER A 425 -41.26 -16.58 -11.85
C SER A 425 -40.94 -17.91 -12.53
N GLU A 426 -41.32 -18.09 -13.80
CA GLU A 426 -41.03 -19.31 -14.55
C GLU A 426 -39.53 -19.48 -14.82
N GLY A 427 -38.82 -18.39 -15.16
CA GLY A 427 -37.36 -18.45 -15.34
C GLY A 427 -36.63 -18.81 -14.05
N ILE A 428 -37.13 -18.34 -12.90
CA ILE A 428 -36.57 -18.70 -11.59
C ILE A 428 -36.80 -20.17 -11.25
N ARG A 429 -37.96 -20.73 -11.60
CA ARG A 429 -38.22 -22.17 -11.45
C ARG A 429 -37.24 -23.00 -12.27
N THR A 430 -37.04 -22.64 -13.53
CA THR A 430 -36.07 -23.31 -14.40
C THR A 430 -34.66 -23.29 -13.80
N MET A 431 -34.22 -22.16 -13.23
CA MET A 431 -32.92 -22.11 -12.54
C MET A 431 -32.84 -23.04 -11.31
N TYR A 432 -33.91 -23.15 -10.51
CA TYR A 432 -33.94 -24.09 -9.37
C TYR A 432 -33.90 -25.55 -9.83
N GLU A 433 -34.66 -25.89 -10.88
CA GLU A 433 -34.67 -27.22 -11.50
C GLU A 433 -33.27 -27.60 -12.00
N GLU A 434 -32.65 -26.74 -12.80
CA GLU A 434 -31.29 -26.95 -13.33
C GLU A 434 -30.24 -27.08 -12.22
N ALA A 435 -30.36 -26.28 -11.17
CA ALA A 435 -29.46 -26.33 -10.03
C ALA A 435 -29.57 -27.66 -9.26
N ILE A 436 -30.78 -28.16 -9.03
CA ILE A 436 -31.00 -29.43 -8.35
C ILE A 436 -30.49 -30.58 -9.21
N ASP A 437 -30.85 -30.62 -10.49
CA ASP A 437 -30.39 -31.65 -11.41
C ASP A 437 -28.87 -31.72 -11.48
N SER A 438 -28.20 -30.55 -11.45
CA SER A 438 -26.74 -30.47 -11.46
C SER A 438 -26.08 -30.96 -10.17
N LEU A 439 -26.76 -30.84 -9.03
CA LEU A 439 -26.24 -31.18 -7.70
C LEU A 439 -26.62 -32.60 -7.23
N GLU A 440 -27.69 -33.20 -7.76
CA GLU A 440 -28.19 -34.53 -7.35
C GLU A 440 -27.16 -35.67 -7.53
N GLY A 441 -26.10 -35.45 -8.31
CA GLY A 441 -24.97 -36.38 -8.46
C GLY A 441 -23.64 -35.90 -7.89
N CYS A 442 -23.51 -34.63 -7.49
CA CYS A 442 -22.24 -34.02 -7.08
C CYS A 442 -22.49 -32.70 -6.31
N ASP A 443 -22.60 -32.78 -4.98
CA ASP A 443 -22.76 -31.64 -4.07
C ASP A 443 -21.58 -31.55 -3.08
N PRO A 444 -20.40 -31.06 -3.52
CA PRO A 444 -19.18 -30.99 -2.73
C PRO A 444 -19.28 -29.97 -1.58
N ASP A 445 -20.22 -29.02 -1.64
CA ASP A 445 -20.42 -27.98 -0.63
C ASP A 445 -21.65 -28.20 0.28
N ASN A 446 -22.36 -29.33 0.12
CA ASN A 446 -23.54 -29.74 0.91
C ASN A 446 -24.65 -28.67 0.90
N LYS A 447 -24.92 -28.10 -0.27
CA LYS A 447 -25.88 -26.99 -0.47
C LYS A 447 -27.21 -27.42 -1.08
N LEU A 448 -27.37 -28.69 -1.50
CA LEU A 448 -28.60 -29.18 -2.14
C LEU A 448 -29.84 -28.99 -1.27
N GLU A 449 -29.76 -29.32 0.02
CA GLU A 449 -30.90 -29.18 0.94
C GLU A 449 -31.26 -27.72 1.22
N GLU A 450 -30.26 -26.83 1.28
CA GLU A 450 -30.50 -25.39 1.37
C GLU A 450 -31.22 -24.87 0.12
N LEU A 451 -30.81 -25.35 -1.06
CA LEU A 451 -31.40 -24.97 -2.34
C LEU A 451 -32.85 -25.46 -2.47
N ARG A 452 -33.14 -26.69 -2.05
CA ARG A 452 -34.51 -27.23 -1.95
C ARG A 452 -35.38 -26.41 -0.99
N TYR A 453 -34.83 -26.03 0.16
CA TYR A 453 -35.53 -25.21 1.14
C TYR A 453 -35.85 -23.81 0.58
N GLN A 454 -34.90 -23.17 -0.09
CA GLN A 454 -35.12 -21.86 -0.71
C GLN A 454 -36.14 -21.93 -1.87
N TRP A 455 -36.12 -23.00 -2.67
CA TRP A 455 -37.15 -23.20 -3.69
C TRP A 455 -38.55 -23.33 -3.07
N LEU A 456 -38.70 -24.12 -2.01
CA LEU A 456 -39.98 -24.24 -1.30
C LEU A 456 -40.49 -22.87 -0.82
N GLN A 457 -39.62 -22.07 -0.19
CA GLN A 457 -39.97 -20.71 0.24
C GLN A 457 -40.39 -19.82 -0.94
N PHE A 458 -39.70 -19.93 -2.08
CA PHE A 458 -40.03 -19.19 -3.29
C PHE A 458 -41.42 -19.56 -3.86
N GLU A 459 -41.77 -20.85 -3.89
CA GLU A 459 -43.10 -21.30 -4.34
C GLU A 459 -44.20 -20.84 -3.37
N GLU A 460 -44.00 -20.99 -2.06
CA GLU A 460 -44.96 -20.52 -1.05
C GLU A 460 -45.25 -19.02 -1.20
N PHE A 461 -44.21 -18.21 -1.40
CA PHE A 461 -44.35 -16.76 -1.60
C PHE A 461 -45.01 -16.42 -2.94
N SER A 462 -44.66 -17.13 -4.01
CA SER A 462 -45.22 -16.95 -5.35
C SER A 462 -46.71 -17.30 -5.39
N GLU A 463 -47.12 -18.40 -4.75
CA GLU A 463 -48.51 -18.77 -4.59
C GLU A 463 -49.31 -17.75 -3.76
N LEU A 464 -48.73 -17.25 -2.67
CA LEU A 464 -49.38 -16.23 -1.83
C LEU A 464 -49.62 -14.95 -2.64
N LYS A 465 -48.62 -14.52 -3.43
CA LYS A 465 -48.69 -13.36 -4.32
C LYS A 465 -49.75 -13.56 -5.40
N ALA A 466 -49.85 -14.76 -5.99
CA ALA A 466 -50.89 -15.10 -6.97
C ALA A 466 -52.31 -15.10 -6.36
N LYS A 467 -52.50 -15.67 -5.16
CA LYS A 467 -53.76 -15.64 -4.41
C LYS A 467 -54.18 -14.20 -4.09
N ASN A 468 -53.26 -13.36 -3.61
CA ASN A 468 -53.51 -11.95 -3.31
C ASN A 468 -53.83 -11.12 -4.58
N LEU A 469 -53.14 -11.36 -5.69
CA LEU A 469 -53.40 -10.67 -6.95
C LEU A 469 -54.77 -11.08 -7.53
N LYS A 470 -55.16 -12.35 -7.41
CA LYS A 470 -56.49 -12.85 -7.80
C LYS A 470 -57.59 -12.24 -6.94
N ALA A 471 -57.39 -12.13 -5.63
CA ALA A 471 -58.29 -11.45 -4.72
C ALA A 471 -58.43 -9.95 -5.06
N LYS A 472 -57.32 -9.26 -5.35
CA LYS A 472 -57.31 -7.85 -5.76
C LYS A 472 -58.00 -7.61 -7.11
N LYS A 473 -57.76 -8.47 -8.11
CA LYS A 473 -58.48 -8.44 -9.40
C LYS A 473 -59.97 -8.70 -9.23
N HIS A 474 -60.36 -9.64 -8.37
CA HIS A 474 -61.77 -9.92 -8.08
C HIS A 474 -62.46 -8.76 -7.35
N ALA A 475 -61.76 -8.09 -6.43
CA ALA A 475 -62.24 -6.89 -5.75
C ALA A 475 -62.42 -5.71 -6.73
N LEU A 476 -61.41 -5.44 -7.58
CA LEU A 476 -61.49 -4.42 -8.63
C LEU A 476 -62.62 -4.70 -9.63
N TRP A 477 -62.82 -5.96 -10.02
CA TRP A 477 -63.92 -6.36 -10.90
C TRP A 477 -65.30 -6.17 -10.22
N LYS A 478 -65.41 -6.44 -8.91
CA LYS A 478 -66.63 -6.16 -8.14
C LYS A 478 -66.93 -4.66 -8.04
N CYS A 479 -65.92 -3.81 -7.82
CA CYS A 479 -66.08 -2.35 -7.84
C CYS A 479 -66.55 -1.85 -9.22
N TYR A 480 -65.93 -2.32 -10.30
CA TYR A 480 -66.37 -1.96 -11.66
C TYR A 480 -67.82 -2.39 -11.95
N GLN A 481 -68.24 -3.56 -11.46
CA GLN A 481 -69.63 -4.02 -11.59
C GLN A 481 -70.61 -3.19 -10.74
N SER A 482 -70.21 -2.69 -9.57
CA SER A 482 -71.05 -1.79 -8.77
C SER A 482 -71.18 -0.41 -9.40
N GLU A 483 -70.08 0.15 -9.93
CA GLU A 483 -70.08 1.43 -10.65
C GLU A 483 -70.98 1.36 -11.90
N LYS A 484 -70.86 0.30 -12.72
CA LYS A 484 -71.76 0.08 -13.86
C LYS A 484 -73.22 -0.13 -13.47
N LYS A 485 -73.50 -0.61 -12.26
CA LYS A 485 -74.86 -0.79 -11.74
C LYS A 485 -75.44 0.54 -11.25
N GLU A 486 -74.62 1.41 -10.67
CA GLU A 486 -75.00 2.79 -10.34
C GLU A 486 -75.23 3.65 -11.58
N GLU A 487 -74.37 3.55 -12.60
CA GLU A 487 -74.56 4.25 -13.90
C GLU A 487 -75.89 3.85 -14.56
N ARG A 488 -76.23 2.55 -14.54
CA ARG A 488 -77.52 2.05 -15.05
C ARG A 488 -78.72 2.54 -14.23
N ASN A 489 -78.56 2.73 -12.92
CA ASN A 489 -79.63 3.23 -12.05
C ASN A 489 -79.79 4.75 -12.13
N LEU A 490 -78.77 5.49 -12.57
CA LEU A 490 -78.80 6.94 -12.76
C LEU A 490 -79.29 7.36 -14.16
N GLY A 491 -79.58 6.42 -15.06
CA GLY A 491 -80.17 6.72 -16.37
C GLY A 491 -79.23 7.45 -17.34
N LEU A 492 -77.92 7.36 -17.14
CA LEU A 492 -76.92 7.88 -18.07
C LEU A 492 -76.62 6.79 -19.12
N HIS A 493 -77.17 6.97 -20.32
CA HIS A 493 -76.86 6.18 -21.51
C HIS A 493 -75.71 6.80 -22.31
#